data_AF-A0A7C5GHC3-F1
#
_entry.id   AF-A0A7C5GHC3-F1
#
_cell.length_a   1.000
_cell.length_b   1.000
_cell.length_c   1.000
_cell.angle_alpha   90.00
_cell.angle_beta   90.00
_cell.angle_gamma   90.00
#
_symmetry.space_group_name_H-M   'P 1'
#
loop_
_entity.id
_entity.type
_entity.pdbx_description
1 polymer ?
#
loop_
_entity_poly.entity_id
_entity_poly.type
_entity_poly.pdbx_seq_one_letter_code
_entity_poly.pdbx_strand_id
1 'polypeptide(L)'
;MKMSREKKIERFNRKYEKKGGFAKFQEMVNNFATLEEIGHYFGFSRQNAAGIFSSLFGGKYRIIQAQRREKLHANRITKLQNLDERLAKLQEAGKLRSAKKTFYLKLVKQEAERQNLKVEFPSTKTFSPKLKINGYLVSIAGTNAQTIYHQPQNGKPTIYYRFAVSSKNHDFSIFVLDQGNDQYTYYIIPYDKIKHLSLVTLRTSYENPRRKGKNGSKYAQYRNAWYLLAPSTQTRNAN
;
A
#
# COMPACT_ATOMS: atom_id res chain seq x y z
N MET A 1 47.40 -27.41 -7.24
CA MET A 1 47.31 -26.29 -6.27
C MET A 1 46.20 -25.33 -6.68
N LYS A 2 45.23 -25.04 -5.78
CA LYS A 2 44.26 -23.95 -6.03
C LYS A 2 44.97 -22.60 -5.88
N MET A 3 44.83 -21.73 -6.88
CA MET A 3 45.39 -20.38 -6.86
C MET A 3 44.85 -19.57 -5.68
N SER A 4 45.71 -18.82 -4.98
CA SER A 4 45.30 -17.94 -3.87
C SER A 4 44.34 -16.86 -4.36
N ARG A 5 43.58 -16.29 -3.41
CA ARG A 5 42.64 -15.22 -3.70
C ARG A 5 43.34 -13.97 -4.25
N GLU A 6 44.50 -13.57 -3.68
CA GLU A 6 45.20 -12.39 -4.18
C GLU A 6 45.66 -12.57 -5.63
N LYS A 7 46.24 -13.74 -5.98
CA LYS A 7 46.68 -14.02 -7.35
C LYS A 7 45.53 -13.99 -8.36
N LYS A 8 44.33 -14.41 -7.95
CA LYS A 8 43.12 -14.30 -8.79
C LYS A 8 42.68 -12.85 -8.97
N ILE A 9 42.73 -12.04 -7.91
CA ILE A 9 42.42 -10.61 -7.96
C ILE A 9 43.42 -9.89 -8.88
N GLU A 10 44.71 -10.16 -8.74
CA GLU A 10 45.76 -9.59 -9.58
C GLU A 10 45.57 -9.93 -11.06
N ARG A 11 45.29 -11.20 -11.37
CA ARG A 11 44.97 -11.63 -12.75
C ARG A 11 43.71 -10.93 -13.28
N PHE A 12 42.69 -10.77 -12.44
CA PHE A 12 41.47 -10.06 -12.82
C PHE A 12 41.74 -8.58 -13.10
N ASN A 13 42.51 -7.92 -12.23
CA ASN A 13 42.93 -6.52 -12.39
C ASN A 13 43.70 -6.33 -13.69
N ARG A 14 44.70 -7.18 -13.98
CA ARG A 14 45.48 -7.10 -15.22
C ARG A 14 44.61 -7.26 -16.47
N LYS A 15 43.60 -8.14 -16.42
CA LYS A 15 42.70 -8.37 -17.56
C LYS A 15 41.69 -7.23 -17.76
N TYR A 16 41.22 -6.62 -16.68
CA TYR A 16 40.13 -5.65 -16.68
C TYR A 16 40.55 -4.27 -16.14
N GLU A 17 41.82 -3.93 -16.28
CA GLU A 17 42.43 -2.69 -15.77
C GLU A 17 41.67 -1.45 -16.27
N LYS A 18 41.43 -1.38 -17.59
CA LYS A 18 40.67 -0.30 -18.24
C LYS A 18 39.20 -0.21 -17.78
N LYS A 19 38.69 -1.22 -17.09
CA LYS A 19 37.33 -1.28 -16.54
C LYS A 19 37.31 -1.17 -15.00
N GLY A 20 38.41 -0.72 -14.39
CA GLY A 20 38.53 -0.56 -12.93
C GLY A 20 38.73 -1.86 -12.15
N GLY A 21 38.96 -2.99 -12.84
CA GLY A 21 39.35 -4.26 -12.24
C GLY A 21 38.42 -4.74 -11.12
N PHE A 22 39.02 -5.35 -10.10
CA PHE A 22 38.34 -5.92 -8.95
C PHE A 22 37.61 -4.86 -8.12
N ALA A 23 38.17 -3.65 -7.99
CA ALA A 23 37.53 -2.56 -7.26
C ALA A 23 36.15 -2.24 -7.85
N LYS A 24 36.05 -2.12 -9.18
CA LYS A 24 34.76 -1.91 -9.86
C LYS A 24 33.84 -3.12 -9.74
N PHE A 25 34.37 -4.33 -9.81
CA PHE A 25 33.57 -5.54 -9.61
C PHE A 25 32.95 -5.56 -8.21
N GLN A 26 33.73 -5.26 -7.17
CA GLN A 26 33.29 -5.18 -5.79
C GLN A 26 32.25 -4.06 -5.59
N GLU A 27 32.46 -2.90 -6.20
CA GLU A 27 31.50 -1.80 -6.20
C GLU A 27 30.14 -2.24 -6.78
N MET A 28 30.13 -2.90 -7.94
CA MET A 28 28.89 -3.40 -8.56
C MET A 28 28.19 -4.45 -7.69
N VAL A 29 28.94 -5.34 -7.05
CA VAL A 29 28.39 -6.32 -6.09
C VAL A 29 27.74 -5.61 -4.90
N ASN A 30 28.43 -4.64 -4.30
CA ASN A 30 27.94 -3.85 -3.17
C ASN A 30 26.70 -3.02 -3.54
N ASN A 31 26.60 -2.62 -4.81
CA ASN A 31 25.43 -1.94 -5.37
C ASN A 31 24.30 -2.89 -5.82
N PHE A 32 24.41 -4.19 -5.53
CA PHE A 32 23.44 -5.22 -5.86
C PHE A 32 23.17 -5.36 -7.37
N ALA A 33 24.19 -5.15 -8.20
CA ALA A 33 24.11 -5.41 -9.63
C ALA A 33 23.75 -6.87 -9.91
N THR A 34 23.15 -7.18 -11.06
CA THR A 34 22.97 -8.57 -11.50
C THR A 34 24.26 -9.14 -12.06
N LEU A 35 24.37 -10.47 -12.07
CA LEU A 35 25.47 -11.16 -12.78
C LEU A 35 25.48 -10.84 -14.28
N GLU A 36 24.33 -10.49 -14.86
CA GLU A 36 24.21 -10.09 -16.25
C GLU A 36 24.71 -8.67 -16.47
N GLU A 37 24.35 -7.72 -15.59
CA GLU A 37 24.90 -6.35 -15.58
C GLU A 37 26.43 -6.37 -15.39
N ILE A 38 26.93 -7.17 -14.44
CA ILE A 38 28.38 -7.37 -14.21
C ILE A 38 29.03 -7.99 -15.44
N GLY A 39 28.44 -9.06 -15.98
CA GLY A 39 28.94 -9.73 -17.17
C GLY A 39 29.04 -8.79 -18.37
N HIS A 40 27.98 -8.03 -18.64
CA HIS A 40 27.93 -7.05 -19.71
C HIS A 40 29.01 -5.97 -19.53
N TYR A 41 29.13 -5.39 -18.33
CA TYR A 41 30.14 -4.38 -18.03
C TYR A 41 31.56 -4.88 -18.34
N PHE A 42 31.92 -6.07 -17.87
CA PHE A 42 33.25 -6.63 -18.08
C PHE A 42 33.44 -7.35 -19.43
N GLY A 43 32.37 -7.63 -20.18
CA GLY A 43 32.41 -8.31 -21.48
C GLY A 43 32.53 -9.83 -21.37
N PHE A 44 31.83 -10.45 -20.41
CA PHE A 44 31.74 -11.92 -20.30
C PHE A 44 30.31 -12.38 -19.97
N SER A 45 30.05 -13.67 -20.16
CA SER A 45 28.74 -14.27 -19.90
C SER A 45 28.36 -14.23 -18.42
N ARG A 46 27.05 -14.29 -18.15
CA ARG A 46 26.49 -14.43 -16.80
C ARG A 46 27.07 -15.62 -16.01
N GLN A 47 27.33 -16.74 -16.69
CA GLN A 47 27.93 -17.94 -16.07
C GLN A 47 29.37 -17.68 -15.63
N ASN A 48 30.14 -16.98 -16.46
CA ASN A 48 31.50 -16.58 -16.11
C ASN A 48 31.50 -15.59 -14.94
N ALA A 49 30.57 -14.62 -14.94
CA ALA A 49 30.35 -13.71 -13.81
C ALA A 49 30.10 -14.46 -12.49
N ALA A 50 29.28 -15.52 -12.53
CA ALA A 50 28.99 -16.35 -11.37
C ALA A 50 30.24 -17.08 -10.87
N GLY A 51 31.02 -17.66 -11.79
CA GLY A 51 32.27 -18.36 -11.47
C GLY A 51 33.32 -17.42 -10.87
N ILE A 52 33.49 -16.23 -11.45
CA ILE A 52 34.38 -15.18 -10.96
C ILE A 52 33.94 -14.73 -9.57
N PHE A 53 32.65 -14.46 -9.36
CA PHE A 53 32.15 -14.08 -8.04
C PHE A 53 32.46 -15.15 -6.98
N SER A 54 32.12 -16.41 -7.26
CA SER A 54 32.37 -17.51 -6.32
C SER A 54 33.86 -17.66 -6.00
N SER A 55 34.71 -17.46 -7.02
CA SER A 55 36.16 -17.52 -6.92
C SER A 55 36.78 -16.37 -6.11
N LEU A 56 36.19 -15.17 -6.18
CA LEU A 56 36.74 -13.94 -5.57
C LEU A 56 36.12 -13.56 -4.22
N PHE A 57 34.85 -13.91 -3.97
CA PHE A 57 34.11 -13.52 -2.76
C PHE A 57 33.79 -14.71 -1.85
N GLY A 58 33.92 -15.95 -2.36
CA GLY A 58 33.46 -17.14 -1.66
C GLY A 58 31.93 -17.28 -1.71
N GLY A 59 31.45 -18.51 -1.83
CA GLY A 59 30.01 -18.80 -1.83
C GLY A 59 29.30 -18.54 -3.17
N LYS A 60 27.97 -18.40 -3.11
CA LYS A 60 27.08 -18.28 -4.28
C LYS A 60 26.47 -16.88 -4.34
N TYR A 61 26.27 -16.36 -5.56
CA TYR A 61 25.64 -15.05 -5.80
C TYR A 61 24.20 -14.91 -5.26
N ARG A 62 23.58 -16.01 -4.83
CA ARG A 62 22.22 -16.03 -4.28
C ARG A 62 22.05 -15.11 -3.07
N ILE A 63 23.12 -14.90 -2.29
CA ILE A 63 23.12 -14.00 -1.12
C ILE A 63 22.88 -12.56 -1.57
N ILE A 64 23.65 -12.07 -2.54
CA ILE A 64 23.49 -10.73 -3.13
C ILE A 64 22.11 -10.56 -3.76
N GLN A 65 21.59 -11.60 -4.43
CA GLN A 65 20.22 -11.55 -4.95
C GLN A 65 19.15 -11.46 -3.87
N ALA A 66 19.34 -12.12 -2.71
CA ALA A 66 18.41 -12.02 -1.59
C ALA A 66 18.38 -10.59 -1.04
N GLN A 67 19.56 -10.02 -0.77
CA GLN A 67 19.69 -8.64 -0.31
C GLN A 67 19.11 -7.63 -1.33
N ARG A 68 19.33 -7.85 -2.64
CA ARG A 68 18.70 -7.05 -3.70
C ARG A 68 17.18 -7.09 -3.61
N ARG A 69 16.59 -8.27 -3.42
CA ARG A 69 15.13 -8.42 -3.29
C ARG A 69 14.60 -7.69 -2.07
N GLU A 70 15.29 -7.78 -0.94
CA GLU A 70 14.94 -7.06 0.29
C GLU A 70 15.02 -5.54 0.10
N LYS A 71 16.10 -5.02 -0.50
CA LYS A 71 16.23 -3.59 -0.80
C LYS A 71 15.14 -3.09 -1.76
N LEU A 72 14.87 -3.84 -2.84
CA LEU A 72 13.78 -3.51 -3.77
C LEU A 72 12.41 -3.56 -3.07
N HIS A 73 12.22 -4.48 -2.15
CA HIS A 73 11.01 -4.61 -1.36
C HIS A 73 10.81 -3.42 -0.41
N ALA A 74 11.85 -3.04 0.34
CA ALA A 74 11.85 -1.86 1.21
C ALA A 74 11.54 -0.59 0.41
N ASN A 75 12.25 -0.38 -0.71
CA ASN A 75 12.01 0.78 -1.58
C ASN A 75 10.57 0.82 -2.13
N ARG A 76 9.95 -0.35 -2.41
CA ARG A 76 8.54 -0.42 -2.82
C ARG A 76 7.61 0.01 -1.70
N ILE A 77 7.86 -0.44 -0.46
CA ILE A 77 7.06 -0.03 0.70
C ILE A 77 7.17 1.48 0.93
N THR A 78 8.38 2.04 0.91
CA THR A 78 8.60 3.49 1.06
C THR A 78 7.83 4.30 0.02
N LYS A 79 7.88 3.86 -1.25
CA LYS A 79 7.10 4.50 -2.34
C LYS A 79 5.58 4.38 -2.16
N LEU A 80 5.09 3.31 -1.54
CA LEU A 80 3.67 3.14 -1.24
C LEU A 80 3.23 3.98 -0.04
N GLN A 81 4.15 4.25 0.90
CA GLN A 81 3.90 5.09 2.07
C GLN A 81 3.85 6.58 1.73
N ASN A 82 4.61 7.04 0.72
CA ASN A 82 4.56 8.42 0.26
C ASN A 82 3.31 8.69 -0.60
N LEU A 83 2.17 8.86 0.06
CA LEU A 83 0.88 9.08 -0.60
C LEU A 83 0.79 10.44 -1.30
N ASP A 84 1.52 11.45 -0.84
CA ASP A 84 1.53 12.80 -1.42
C ASP A 84 2.21 12.83 -2.78
N GLU A 85 3.44 12.31 -2.86
CA GLU A 85 4.17 12.18 -4.12
C GLU A 85 3.39 11.31 -5.12
N ARG A 86 2.75 10.24 -4.62
CA ARG A 86 1.89 9.39 -5.45
C ARG A 86 0.67 10.14 -5.98
N LEU A 87 0.01 10.94 -5.15
CA LEU A 87 -1.16 11.72 -5.54
C LEU A 87 -0.79 12.72 -6.63
N ALA A 88 0.29 13.49 -6.45
CA ALA A 88 0.80 14.44 -7.43
C ALA A 88 1.09 13.76 -8.78
N LYS A 89 1.83 12.64 -8.78
CA LYS A 89 2.12 11.87 -10.00
C LYS A 89 0.87 11.35 -10.71
N LEU A 90 -0.16 10.95 -9.96
CA LEU A 90 -1.41 10.47 -10.55
C LEU A 90 -2.25 11.61 -11.13
N GLN A 91 -2.19 12.81 -10.53
CA GLN A 91 -2.84 14.00 -11.06
C GLN A 91 -2.15 14.48 -12.34
N GLU A 92 -0.82 14.57 -12.34
CA GLU A 92 0.00 14.92 -13.52
C GLU A 92 -0.26 13.95 -14.68
N ALA A 93 -0.36 12.64 -14.39
CA ALA A 93 -0.66 11.63 -15.40
C ALA A 93 -2.15 11.55 -15.81
N GLY A 94 -3.02 12.44 -15.32
CA GLY A 94 -4.46 12.45 -15.63
C GLY A 94 -5.26 11.25 -15.10
N LYS A 95 -4.71 10.46 -14.16
CA LYS A 95 -5.33 9.23 -13.62
C LYS A 95 -6.30 9.53 -12.48
N LEU A 96 -7.33 10.33 -12.76
CA LEU A 96 -8.26 10.90 -11.77
C LEU A 96 -8.87 9.87 -10.81
N ARG A 97 -9.32 8.70 -11.31
CA ARG A 97 -9.90 7.64 -10.46
C ARG A 97 -8.89 7.10 -9.44
N SER A 98 -7.64 6.93 -9.86
CA SER A 98 -6.56 6.45 -8.98
C SER A 98 -6.11 7.54 -8.02
N ALA A 99 -6.08 8.80 -8.47
CA ALA A 99 -5.81 9.96 -7.61
C ALA A 99 -6.87 10.07 -6.50
N LYS A 100 -8.17 10.02 -6.85
CA LYS A 100 -9.29 10.02 -5.88
C LYS A 100 -9.18 8.90 -4.85
N LYS A 101 -8.84 7.67 -5.29
CA LYS A 101 -8.61 6.56 -4.36
C LYS A 101 -7.44 6.82 -3.42
N THR A 102 -6.34 7.38 -3.94
CA THR A 102 -5.13 7.69 -3.15
C THR A 102 -5.40 8.82 -2.16
N PHE A 103 -6.20 9.80 -2.54
CA PHE A 103 -6.66 10.89 -1.68
C PHE A 103 -7.44 10.38 -0.46
N TYR A 104 -8.48 9.55 -0.65
CA TYR A 104 -9.22 9.01 0.49
C TYR A 104 -8.41 8.03 1.34
N LEU A 105 -7.48 7.30 0.73
CA LEU A 105 -6.52 6.48 1.47
C LEU A 105 -5.63 7.34 2.38
N LYS A 106 -5.15 8.50 1.89
CA LYS A 106 -4.39 9.47 2.69
C LYS A 106 -5.22 10.00 3.85
N LEU A 107 -6.45 10.43 3.59
CA LEU A 107 -7.36 10.92 4.62
C LEU A 107 -7.63 9.88 5.71
N VAL A 108 -7.93 8.63 5.33
CA VAL A 108 -8.17 7.56 6.30
C VAL A 108 -6.90 7.23 7.11
N LYS A 109 -5.72 7.24 6.48
CA LYS A 109 -4.45 7.07 7.21
C LYS A 109 -4.27 8.17 8.25
N GLN A 110 -4.40 9.43 7.86
CA GLN A 110 -4.22 10.58 8.76
C GLN A 110 -5.20 10.55 9.93
N GLU A 111 -6.47 10.24 9.64
CA GLU A 111 -7.49 10.13 10.68
C GLU A 111 -7.23 8.93 11.62
N ALA A 112 -6.84 7.77 11.09
CA ALA A 112 -6.48 6.62 11.92
C ALA A 112 -5.27 6.91 12.83
N GLU A 113 -4.25 7.58 12.31
CA GLU A 113 -3.07 8.01 13.09
C GLU A 113 -3.44 9.03 14.16
N ARG A 114 -4.35 9.97 13.86
CA ARG A 114 -4.89 10.93 14.84
C ARG A 114 -5.64 10.24 15.99
N GLN A 115 -6.26 9.09 15.72
CA GLN A 115 -6.91 8.24 16.72
C GLN A 115 -5.94 7.28 17.44
N ASN A 116 -4.61 7.47 17.29
CA ASN A 116 -3.56 6.60 17.84
C ASN A 116 -3.65 5.13 17.40
N LEU A 117 -4.17 4.87 16.20
CA LEU A 117 -4.23 3.51 15.63
C LEU A 117 -2.95 3.23 14.83
N LYS A 118 -2.44 2.00 14.92
CA LYS A 118 -1.27 1.56 14.16
C LYS A 118 -1.64 1.37 12.69
N VAL A 119 -0.99 2.10 11.79
CA VAL A 119 -1.24 1.99 10.34
C VAL A 119 -0.06 1.34 9.62
N GLU A 120 -0.35 0.36 8.77
CA GLU A 120 0.66 -0.36 7.98
C GLU A 120 0.25 -0.48 6.52
N PHE A 121 1.23 -0.41 5.62
CA PHE A 121 1.05 -0.71 4.20
C PHE A 121 1.63 -2.09 3.89
N PRO A 122 0.79 -3.16 3.85
CA PRO A 122 1.30 -4.48 3.52
C PRO A 122 1.84 -4.49 2.10
N SER A 123 2.98 -5.15 1.92
CA SER A 123 3.57 -5.37 0.61
C SER A 123 2.65 -6.23 -0.25
N THR A 124 2.29 -5.72 -1.42
CA THR A 124 1.52 -6.46 -2.41
C THR A 124 2.30 -6.60 -3.70
N LYS A 125 2.11 -7.73 -4.39
CA LYS A 125 2.67 -7.93 -5.76
C LYS A 125 2.21 -6.82 -6.71
N THR A 126 0.99 -6.33 -6.52
CA THR A 126 0.39 -5.21 -7.26
C THR A 126 0.77 -3.86 -6.64
N PHE A 127 1.05 -2.84 -7.45
CA PHE A 127 1.35 -1.46 -7.01
C PHE A 127 0.12 -0.68 -6.49
N SER A 128 -0.92 -1.39 -6.03
CA SER A 128 -2.11 -0.80 -5.44
C SER A 128 -1.96 -0.80 -3.92
N PRO A 129 -1.88 0.37 -3.27
CA PRO A 129 -1.73 0.43 -1.82
C PRO A 129 -2.94 -0.21 -1.14
N LYS A 130 -2.65 -1.15 -0.25
CA LYS A 130 -3.59 -1.66 0.74
C LYS A 130 -3.24 -1.02 2.09
N LEU A 131 -4.21 -0.93 2.99
CA LEU A 131 -4.02 -0.39 4.32
C LEU A 131 -4.38 -1.46 5.34
N LYS A 132 -3.55 -1.59 6.38
CA LYS A 132 -3.90 -2.29 7.61
C LYS A 132 -3.98 -1.29 8.75
N ILE A 133 -5.00 -1.40 9.59
CA ILE A 133 -5.18 -0.59 10.80
C ILE A 133 -5.29 -1.55 11.98
N ASN A 134 -4.35 -1.48 12.93
CA ASN A 134 -4.21 -2.43 14.04
C ASN A 134 -4.25 -3.91 13.62
N GLY A 135 -3.65 -4.21 12.45
CA GLY A 135 -3.62 -5.57 11.89
C GLY A 135 -4.81 -5.92 10.99
N TYR A 136 -5.94 -5.21 11.09
CA TYR A 136 -7.12 -5.40 10.25
C TYR A 136 -6.89 -4.85 8.84
N LEU A 137 -7.10 -5.68 7.84
CA LEU A 137 -7.10 -5.28 6.43
C LEU A 137 -8.37 -4.48 6.12
N VAL A 138 -8.21 -3.24 5.64
CA VAL A 138 -9.33 -2.35 5.36
C VAL A 138 -9.51 -2.07 3.87
N SER A 139 -10.76 -2.02 3.42
CA SER A 139 -11.15 -1.52 2.10
C SER A 139 -11.65 -0.10 2.23
N ILE A 140 -11.11 0.83 1.43
CA ILE A 140 -11.46 2.26 1.52
C ILE A 140 -12.13 2.70 0.24
N ALA A 141 -13.28 3.34 0.37
CA ALA A 141 -13.97 4.02 -0.72
C ALA A 141 -14.50 5.37 -0.23
N GLY A 142 -14.26 6.43 -0.99
CA GLY A 142 -14.78 7.76 -0.67
C GLY A 142 -15.52 8.36 -1.85
N THR A 143 -16.51 9.19 -1.57
CA THR A 143 -17.24 9.93 -2.60
C THR A 143 -17.82 11.22 -2.06
N ASN A 144 -17.78 12.24 -2.92
CA ASN A 144 -18.49 13.50 -2.79
C ASN A 144 -19.81 13.51 -3.58
N ALA A 145 -20.07 12.45 -4.38
CA ALA A 145 -21.29 12.35 -5.16
C ALA A 145 -22.48 12.07 -4.24
N GLN A 146 -23.34 13.08 -4.12
CA GLN A 146 -24.60 13.03 -3.39
C GLN A 146 -25.72 12.59 -4.32
N THR A 147 -26.68 11.85 -3.78
CA THR A 147 -27.91 11.51 -4.49
C THR A 147 -29.10 11.88 -3.63
N ILE A 148 -30.07 12.57 -4.23
CA ILE A 148 -31.29 13.00 -3.57
C ILE A 148 -32.32 11.87 -3.69
N TYR A 149 -32.89 11.43 -2.56
CA TYR A 149 -33.91 10.37 -2.54
C TYR A 149 -35.32 10.91 -2.68
N HIS A 150 -35.57 11.96 -1.91
CA HIS A 150 -36.88 12.54 -1.75
C HIS A 150 -36.69 14.02 -1.44
N GLN A 151 -37.39 14.85 -2.20
CA GLN A 151 -37.43 16.29 -2.02
C GLN A 151 -38.84 16.65 -1.52
N PRO A 152 -39.06 16.72 -0.20
CA PRO A 152 -40.36 17.13 0.33
C PRO A 152 -40.66 18.58 -0.06
N GLN A 153 -41.93 18.91 -0.28
CA GLN A 153 -42.36 20.28 -0.58
C GLN A 153 -41.98 21.27 0.54
N ASN A 154 -42.04 20.85 1.81
CA ASN A 154 -41.74 21.67 3.00
C ASN A 154 -40.67 21.01 3.91
N GLY A 155 -39.49 20.71 3.39
CA GLY A 155 -38.40 20.18 4.23
C GLY A 155 -37.07 20.01 3.49
N LYS A 156 -36.04 19.60 4.24
CA LYS A 156 -34.73 19.33 3.65
C LYS A 156 -34.76 18.04 2.81
N PRO A 157 -34.09 17.99 1.65
CA PRO A 157 -34.00 16.78 0.86
C PRO A 157 -33.26 15.68 1.63
N THR A 158 -33.71 14.44 1.47
CA THR A 158 -32.98 13.29 2.01
C THR A 158 -31.83 12.94 1.07
N ILE A 159 -30.60 13.25 1.51
CA ILE A 159 -29.37 13.00 0.75
C ILE A 159 -28.75 11.68 1.19
N TYR A 160 -28.30 10.89 0.23
CA TYR A 160 -27.52 9.68 0.46
C TYR A 160 -26.29 9.59 -0.44
N TYR A 161 -25.36 8.77 -0.01
CA TYR A 161 -24.11 8.44 -0.68
C TYR A 161 -24.11 6.96 -1.00
N ARG A 162 -23.74 6.61 -2.23
CA ARG A 162 -23.70 5.22 -2.71
C ARG A 162 -22.27 4.74 -2.88
N PHE A 163 -22.00 3.54 -2.39
CA PHE A 163 -20.69 2.90 -2.49
C PHE A 163 -20.83 1.48 -3.00
N ALA A 164 -20.00 1.12 -3.98
CA ALA A 164 -19.81 -0.28 -4.33
C ALA A 164 -19.06 -1.00 -3.20
N VAL A 165 -19.54 -2.16 -2.79
CA VAL A 165 -18.86 -3.01 -1.81
C VAL A 165 -17.79 -3.81 -2.53
N SER A 166 -16.61 -3.94 -1.93
CA SER A 166 -15.55 -4.74 -2.54
C SER A 166 -15.90 -6.23 -2.48
N SER A 167 -15.73 -6.94 -3.59
CA SER A 167 -15.81 -8.41 -3.65
C SER A 167 -14.58 -9.11 -3.05
N LYS A 168 -13.51 -8.38 -2.76
CA LYS A 168 -12.29 -8.96 -2.18
C LYS A 168 -12.42 -9.07 -0.68
N ASN A 169 -12.03 -10.20 -0.11
CA ASN A 169 -12.00 -10.39 1.33
C ASN A 169 -11.10 -9.37 2.04
N HIS A 170 -11.64 -8.80 3.11
CA HIS A 170 -11.01 -7.85 4.03
C HIS A 170 -11.82 -7.83 5.34
N ASP A 171 -11.32 -7.15 6.37
CA ASP A 171 -11.93 -7.16 7.71
C ASP A 171 -12.97 -6.06 7.86
N PHE A 172 -12.65 -4.83 7.41
CA PHE A 172 -13.54 -3.67 7.50
C PHE A 172 -13.60 -2.85 6.20
N SER A 173 -14.80 -2.43 5.82
CA SER A 173 -15.01 -1.41 4.81
C SER A 173 -15.13 -0.04 5.46
N ILE A 174 -14.27 0.89 5.05
CA ILE A 174 -14.28 2.29 5.45
C ILE A 174 -14.84 3.11 4.30
N PHE A 175 -16.03 3.67 4.50
CA PHE A 175 -16.66 4.57 3.55
C PHE A 175 -16.49 6.02 4.01
N VAL A 176 -15.94 6.86 3.14
CA VAL A 176 -15.72 8.29 3.41
C VAL A 176 -16.76 9.10 2.68
N LEU A 177 -17.64 9.74 3.43
CA LEU A 177 -18.59 10.72 2.91
C LEU A 177 -17.90 12.07 2.91
N ASP A 178 -17.62 12.55 1.71
CA ASP A 178 -17.03 13.86 1.46
C ASP A 178 -18.17 14.87 1.31
N GLN A 179 -18.28 15.77 2.28
CA GLN A 179 -19.36 16.75 2.36
C GLN A 179 -18.97 18.10 1.75
N GLY A 180 -17.75 18.21 1.21
CA GLY A 180 -17.13 19.48 0.82
C GLY A 180 -16.56 20.23 2.02
N ASN A 181 -15.83 21.32 1.76
CA ASN A 181 -15.24 22.20 2.78
C ASN A 181 -14.41 21.45 3.84
N ASP A 182 -13.65 20.43 3.41
CA ASP A 182 -12.83 19.55 4.26
C ASP A 182 -13.62 18.85 5.38
N GLN A 183 -14.94 18.69 5.21
CA GLN A 183 -15.79 17.93 6.13
C GLN A 183 -15.95 16.49 5.66
N TYR A 184 -15.47 15.56 6.48
CA TYR A 184 -15.52 14.12 6.22
C TYR A 184 -16.27 13.39 7.33
N THR A 185 -17.17 12.48 6.92
CA THR A 185 -17.77 11.50 7.84
C THR A 185 -17.31 10.10 7.43
N TYR A 186 -16.87 9.30 8.40
CA TYR A 186 -16.39 7.93 8.17
C TYR A 186 -17.47 6.93 8.59
N TYR A 187 -17.67 5.89 7.80
CA TYR A 187 -18.44 4.72 8.21
C TYR A 187 -17.53 3.50 8.19
N ILE A 188 -17.32 2.90 9.36
CA ILE A 188 -16.39 1.78 9.56
C ILE A 188 -17.22 0.54 9.82
N ILE A 189 -17.45 -0.25 8.77
CA ILE A 189 -18.40 -1.35 8.78
C ILE A 189 -17.65 -2.67 8.66
N PRO A 190 -17.82 -3.62 9.59
CA PRO A 190 -17.28 -4.97 9.43
C PRO A 190 -17.73 -5.60 8.11
N TYR A 191 -16.80 -6.21 7.38
CA TYR A 191 -17.07 -6.72 6.03
C TYR A 191 -18.12 -7.83 6.03
N ASP A 192 -18.14 -8.68 7.06
CA ASP A 192 -19.13 -9.75 7.24
C ASP A 192 -20.58 -9.24 7.20
N LYS A 193 -20.83 -8.01 7.65
CA LYS A 193 -22.16 -7.39 7.69
C LYS A 193 -22.65 -6.90 6.33
N ILE A 194 -21.75 -6.69 5.36
CA ILE A 194 -22.10 -6.09 4.06
C ILE A 194 -21.60 -6.89 2.85
N LYS A 195 -20.83 -7.97 3.04
CA LYS A 195 -20.24 -8.77 1.95
C LYS A 195 -21.25 -9.35 0.95
N HIS A 196 -22.51 -9.47 1.34
CA HIS A 196 -23.61 -9.96 0.49
C HIS A 196 -24.25 -8.84 -0.37
N LEU A 197 -23.88 -7.58 -0.14
CA LEU A 197 -24.40 -6.43 -0.88
C LEU A 197 -23.46 -6.08 -2.02
N SER A 198 -24.00 -5.67 -3.16
CA SER A 198 -23.24 -5.03 -4.23
C SER A 198 -23.03 -3.54 -3.97
N LEU A 199 -24.00 -2.90 -3.32
CA LEU A 199 -24.03 -1.46 -3.06
C LEU A 199 -24.55 -1.14 -1.66
N VAL A 200 -23.87 -0.23 -0.98
CA VAL A 200 -24.27 0.30 0.33
C VAL A 200 -24.67 1.76 0.18
N THR A 201 -25.77 2.13 0.83
CA THR A 201 -26.30 3.50 0.87
C THR A 201 -26.14 4.07 2.27
N LEU A 202 -25.41 5.18 2.39
CA LEU A 202 -25.10 5.88 3.64
C LEU A 202 -25.69 7.29 3.62
N ARG A 203 -25.94 7.88 4.80
CA ARG A 203 -26.62 9.18 4.95
C ARG A 203 -25.92 10.02 6.00
N THR A 204 -25.87 11.34 5.81
CA THR A 204 -25.19 12.28 6.73
C THR A 204 -26.09 12.72 7.89
N SER A 205 -27.37 12.93 7.62
CA SER A 205 -28.39 13.30 8.61
C SER A 205 -29.75 12.72 8.18
N TYR A 206 -30.63 12.48 9.15
CA TYR A 206 -31.99 12.04 8.90
C TYR A 206 -32.94 12.92 9.71
N GLU A 207 -33.62 13.85 9.04
CA GLU A 207 -34.85 14.45 9.56
C GLU A 207 -36.01 13.68 8.90
N ASN A 208 -36.62 12.74 9.62
CA ASN A 208 -37.93 12.22 9.21
C ASN A 208 -39.01 13.11 9.78
N PRO A 209 -39.75 13.85 8.95
CA PRO A 209 -40.84 14.66 9.44
C PRO A 209 -41.94 13.82 10.12
N ARG A 210 -42.03 12.50 9.83
CA ARG A 210 -43.11 11.62 10.34
C ARG A 210 -42.76 10.78 11.58
N ARG A 211 -41.50 10.67 11.97
CA ARG A 211 -41.07 9.83 13.11
C ARG A 211 -39.91 10.47 13.87
N LYS A 212 -40.22 11.43 14.75
CA LYS A 212 -39.28 11.97 15.73
C LYS A 212 -38.77 10.83 16.62
N GLY A 213 -37.45 10.58 16.62
CA GLY A 213 -36.79 9.81 17.68
C GLY A 213 -36.42 8.34 17.41
N LYS A 214 -36.87 7.68 16.34
CA LYS A 214 -36.53 6.27 16.06
C LYS A 214 -36.05 6.01 14.64
N ASN A 215 -34.97 6.64 14.15
CA ASN A 215 -34.47 6.32 12.80
C ASN A 215 -33.00 6.75 12.58
N GLY A 216 -32.05 5.90 12.96
CA GLY A 216 -30.73 5.92 12.33
C GLY A 216 -30.79 5.24 10.95
N SER A 217 -29.89 5.59 10.03
CA SER A 217 -29.52 4.67 8.95
C SER A 217 -29.21 3.29 9.54
N LYS A 218 -29.48 2.18 8.85
CA LYS A 218 -29.07 0.81 9.27
C LYS A 218 -27.61 0.77 9.73
N TYR A 219 -26.77 1.63 9.15
CA TYR A 219 -25.34 1.72 9.42
C TYR A 219 -24.95 2.88 10.34
N ALA A 220 -25.90 3.60 10.95
CA ALA A 220 -25.63 4.76 11.81
C ALA A 220 -24.71 4.42 12.99
N GLN A 221 -24.83 3.23 13.56
CA GLN A 221 -23.95 2.73 14.61
C GLN A 221 -22.47 2.62 14.20
N TYR A 222 -22.18 2.58 12.89
CA TYR A 222 -20.82 2.52 12.34
C TYR A 222 -20.26 3.90 11.98
N ARG A 223 -21.02 4.97 12.19
CA ARG A 223 -20.58 6.34 11.92
C ARG A 223 -19.45 6.71 12.90
N ASN A 224 -18.30 7.10 12.34
CA ASN A 224 -17.06 7.43 13.04
C ASN A 224 -16.67 6.38 14.08
N ALA A 225 -17.02 5.12 13.85
CA ALA A 225 -16.82 4.02 14.77
C ALA A 225 -15.36 3.50 14.77
N TRP A 226 -14.40 4.42 14.94
CA TRP A 226 -12.96 4.12 14.96
C TRP A 226 -12.58 3.15 16.08
N TYR A 227 -13.36 3.12 17.17
CA TYR A 227 -13.21 2.17 18.27
C TYR A 227 -13.31 0.70 17.81
N LEU A 228 -13.99 0.41 16.69
CA LEU A 228 -14.06 -0.94 16.12
C LEU A 228 -12.72 -1.43 15.56
N LEU A 229 -11.81 -0.52 15.26
CA LEU A 229 -10.45 -0.81 14.81
C LEU A 229 -9.45 -0.74 15.96
N ALA A 230 -9.87 -0.41 17.18
CA ALA A 230 -8.99 -0.44 18.35
C ALA A 230 -8.53 -1.89 18.60
N PRO A 231 -7.33 -2.10 19.19
CA PRO A 231 -6.88 -3.43 19.54
C PRO A 231 -7.90 -4.02 20.53
N SER A 232 -8.57 -5.11 20.15
CA SER A 232 -9.37 -5.82 21.14
C SER A 232 -8.40 -6.35 22.21
N THR A 233 -8.59 -5.93 23.45
CA THR A 233 -7.90 -6.51 24.62
C THR A 233 -8.20 -8.00 24.78
N GLN A 234 -9.15 -8.53 24.01
CA GLN A 234 -9.53 -9.93 23.99
C GLN A 234 -9.08 -10.58 22.67
N THR A 235 -8.35 -11.70 22.83
CA THR A 235 -7.98 -12.72 21.83
C THR A 235 -6.76 -12.46 20.93
N ARG A 236 -5.57 -12.49 21.53
CA ARG A 236 -4.39 -13.17 20.94
C ARG A 236 -4.13 -14.48 21.69
N ASN A 237 -5.10 -15.39 21.65
CA ASN A 237 -4.94 -16.79 22.02
C ASN A 237 -5.79 -17.60 21.04
N ALA A 238 -5.28 -17.77 19.82
CA ALA A 238 -5.72 -18.80 18.88
C ALA A 238 -4.70 -18.89 17.74
N ASN A 239 -3.82 -19.90 17.88
CA ASN A 239 -2.97 -20.57 16.89
C ASN A 239 -1.82 -19.79 16.26
#